data_AF-A0AA41N2M9-F1
#
_entry.id   AF-A0AA41N2M9-F1
#
_cell.length_a   1.000
_cell.length_b   1.000
_cell.length_c   1.000
_cell.angle_alpha   90.00
_cell.angle_beta   90.00
_cell.angle_gamma   90.00
#
_symmetry.space_group_name_H-M   'P 1'
#
loop_
_entity.id
_entity.type
_entity.pdbx_description
1 polymer ?
#
loop_
_entity_poly.entity_id
_entity_poly.type
_entity_poly.pdbx_seq_one_letter_code
_entity_poly.pdbx_strand_id
1 'polypeptide(L)' 'MVKYFLDQSMFRNSWDQVFAAFWQRYPNPYSKHVLREDIVHQEVTPDQKLLSWRLLTKINRMTGWAE' A
#
# COMPACT_ATOMS: atom_id res chain seq x y z
N MET A 1 17.61 11.01 -14.41
CA MET A 1 16.86 12.26 -14.19
C MET A 1 15.77 11.97 -13.16
N VAL A 2 15.77 12.67 -12.03
CA VAL A 2 14.77 12.46 -10.96
C VAL A 2 13.48 13.20 -11.31
N LYS A 3 12.32 12.58 -11.10
CA LYS A 3 10.99 13.21 -11.22
C LYS A 3 10.33 13.25 -9.84
N TYR A 4 9.83 14.42 -9.43
CA TYR A 4 9.13 14.62 -8.16
C TYR A 4 7.62 14.79 -8.39
N PHE A 5 6.80 14.23 -7.50
CA PHE A 5 5.35 14.35 -7.52
C PHE A 5 4.83 14.56 -6.09
N LEU A 6 3.83 15.43 -5.94
CA LEU A 6 3.16 15.76 -4.67
C LEU A 6 1.66 15.87 -4.90
N ASP A 7 0.87 15.25 -4.03
CA ASP A 7 -0.59 15.33 -4.03
C ASP A 7 -1.13 15.26 -2.60
N GLN A 8 -2.32 15.84 -2.36
CA GLN A 8 -2.96 15.86 -1.06
C GLN A 8 -4.45 15.53 -1.19
N SER A 9 -4.91 14.54 -0.40
CA SER A 9 -6.30 14.09 -0.36
C SER A 9 -6.81 13.95 1.07
N MET A 10 -8.12 14.10 1.28
CA MET A 10 -8.77 13.97 2.59
C MET A 10 -9.85 12.87 2.58
N PHE A 11 -9.79 11.95 3.54
CA PHE A 11 -10.85 10.95 3.79
C PHE A 11 -11.80 11.46 4.88
N ARG A 12 -13.11 11.25 4.70
CA ARG A 12 -14.16 11.65 5.66
C ARG A 12 -14.39 10.57 6.74
N ASN A 13 -13.33 9.89 7.14
CA ASN A 13 -13.34 8.80 8.11
C ASN A 13 -12.43 9.16 9.28
N SER A 14 -12.67 8.57 10.45
CA SER A 14 -11.77 8.73 11.59
C SER A 14 -10.42 8.04 11.32
N TRP A 15 -9.40 8.44 12.05
CA TRP A 15 -8.04 7.93 11.86
C TRP A 15 -7.94 6.42 12.08
N ASP A 16 -8.62 5.90 13.09
CA ASP A 16 -8.68 4.46 13.39
C ASP A 16 -9.29 3.64 12.24
N GLN A 17 -10.34 4.16 11.60
CA GLN A 17 -10.95 3.53 10.42
C GLN A 17 -9.99 3.52 9.23
N VAL A 18 -9.32 4.64 8.97
CA VAL A 18 -8.35 4.73 7.85
C VAL A 18 -7.16 3.81 8.11
N PHE A 19 -6.66 3.77 9.34
CA PHE A 19 -5.55 2.89 9.73
C PHE A 19 -5.94 1.41 9.56
N ALA A 20 -7.10 0.98 10.06
CA ALA A 20 -7.58 -0.38 9.87
C ALA A 20 -7.79 -0.73 8.38
N ALA A 21 -8.39 0.20 7.62
CA ALA A 21 -8.60 0.04 6.18
C ALA A 21 -7.28 -0.10 5.40
N PHE A 22 -6.20 0.57 5.81
CA PHE A 22 -4.88 0.43 5.18
C PHE A 22 -4.36 -1.01 5.21
N TRP A 23 -4.63 -1.73 6.32
CA TRP A 23 -4.27 -3.14 6.45
C TRP A 23 -5.19 -4.06 5.64
N GLN A 24 -6.47 -3.71 5.53
CA GLN A 24 -7.51 -4.51 4.87
C GLN A 24 -7.82 -4.07 3.43
N ARG A 25 -7.01 -3.18 2.84
CA ARG A 25 -7.30 -2.58 1.53
C ARG A 25 -7.30 -3.57 0.37
N TYR A 26 -6.76 -4.78 0.53
CA TYR A 26 -6.77 -5.81 -0.51
C TYR A 26 -7.51 -7.06 -0.04
N PRO A 27 -8.25 -7.73 -0.94
CA PRO A 27 -8.51 -7.34 -2.33
C PRO A 27 -9.53 -6.19 -2.43
N ASN A 28 -9.45 -5.36 -3.49
CA ASN A 28 -10.48 -4.37 -3.82
C ASN A 28 -10.69 -4.22 -5.33
N PRO A 29 -11.86 -3.75 -5.80
CA PRO A 29 -12.18 -3.63 -7.23
C PRO A 29 -11.21 -2.77 -8.05
N TYR A 30 -10.55 -1.80 -7.43
CA TYR A 30 -9.64 -0.84 -8.06
C TYR A 30 -8.18 -1.34 -8.13
N SER A 31 -7.85 -2.43 -7.44
CA SER A 31 -6.47 -2.93 -7.30
C SER A 31 -6.31 -4.38 -7.75
N LYS A 32 -7.03 -4.79 -8.80
CA LYS A 32 -6.95 -6.14 -9.40
C LYS A 32 -5.55 -6.54 -9.89
N HIS A 33 -4.65 -5.56 -10.08
CA HIS A 33 -3.27 -5.80 -10.48
C HIS A 33 -2.39 -6.32 -9.34
N VAL A 34 -2.85 -6.25 -8.08
CA VAL A 34 -2.16 -6.82 -6.92
C VAL A 34 -2.54 -8.30 -6.80
N LEU A 35 -1.56 -9.18 -6.93
CA LEU A 35 -1.76 -10.63 -6.94
C LEU A 35 -1.63 -11.26 -5.55
N ARG A 36 -0.64 -10.80 -4.78
CA ARG A 36 -0.32 -11.33 -3.45
C ARG A 36 0.17 -10.22 -2.56
N GLU A 37 -0.09 -10.40 -1.27
CA GLU A 37 0.41 -9.54 -0.21
C GLU A 37 0.72 -10.38 1.02
N ASP A 38 1.92 -10.21 1.55
CA ASP A 38 2.42 -10.93 2.72
C ASP A 38 3.09 -9.95 3.70
N ILE A 39 2.94 -10.18 5.00
CA ILE A 39 3.70 -9.46 6.04
C ILE A 39 4.98 -10.26 6.28
N VAL A 40 6.14 -9.68 5.94
CA VAL A 40 7.44 -10.36 6.10
C VAL A 40 8.11 -10.04 7.43
N HIS A 41 7.69 -8.95 8.09
CA HIS A 41 8.15 -8.56 9.42
C HIS A 41 7.13 -7.63 10.05
N GLN A 42 6.96 -7.76 11.37
CA GLN A 42 6.13 -6.89 12.17
C GLN A 42 6.63 -6.85 13.61
N GLU A 43 6.78 -5.64 14.15
CA GLU A 43 7.16 -5.44 15.54
C GLU A 43 6.50 -4.19 16.12
N VAL A 44 6.34 -4.19 17.44
CA VAL A 44 5.94 -3.02 18.22
C VAL A 44 7.16 -2.51 18.95
N THR A 45 7.51 -1.25 18.70
CA THR A 45 8.65 -0.61 19.33
C THR A 45 8.37 -0.25 20.79
N PRO A 46 9.40 -0.01 21.62
CA PRO A 46 9.21 0.43 23.01
C PRO A 46 8.37 1.72 23.14
N ASP A 47 8.43 2.61 22.15
CA ASP A 47 7.64 3.84 22.06
C ASP A 47 6.26 3.64 21.40
N GLN A 48 5.74 2.41 21.38
CA GLN A 48 4.38 2.06 20.95
C GLN A 48 4.07 2.37 19.47
N LYS A 49 5.04 2.15 18.58
CA LYS A 49 4.84 2.25 17.13
C LYS A 49 4.84 0.87 16.49
N LEU A 50 3.99 0.68 15.49
CA LEU A 50 3.96 -0.52 14.67
C LEU A 50 4.89 -0.35 13.47
N LEU A 51 5.99 -1.10 13.44
CA LEU A 51 6.85 -1.23 12.27
C LEU A 51 6.45 -2.48 11.49
N SER A 52 6.40 -2.38 10.17
CA SER A 52 5.99 -3.52 9.34
C SER A 52 6.57 -3.44 7.94
N TRP A 53 7.00 -4.58 7.43
CA TRP A 53 7.38 -4.76 6.03
C TRP A 53 6.36 -5.66 5.35
N ARG A 54 5.78 -5.17 4.25
CA ARG A 54 4.84 -5.92 3.41
C ARG A 54 5.45 -6.15 2.05
N LEU A 55 5.41 -7.38 1.57
CA LEU A 55 5.79 -7.75 0.21
C LEU A 55 4.53 -7.85 -0.65
N LEU A 56 4.51 -7.17 -1.79
CA LEU A 56 3.38 -7.19 -2.73
C LEU A 56 3.86 -7.66 -4.10
N THR A 57 3.21 -8.67 -4.66
CA THR A 57 3.40 -9.05 -6.07
C THR A 57 2.33 -8.38 -6.92
N LYS A 58 2.74 -7.69 -8.00
CA LYS A 58 1.83 -6.96 -8.89
C LYS A 58 2.08 -7.31 -10.36
N ILE A 59 1.03 -7.33 -11.17
CA ILE A 59 1.15 -7.42 -12.62
C ILE A 59 1.52 -6.04 -13.16
N ASN A 60 2.60 -5.97 -13.93
CA ASN A 60 2.95 -4.80 -14.74
C ASN A 60 2.50 -5.02 -16.18
N ARG A 61 1.62 -4.16 -16.69
CA ARG A 61 1.29 -4.10 -18.12
C ARG A 61 2.16 -3.01 -18.74
N MET A 62 3.26 -3.43 -19.39
CA MET A 62 4.10 -2.50 -20.12
C MET A 62 3.36 -2.01 -21.37
N THR A 63 3.65 -0.78 -21.78
CA THR A 63 3.16 -0.24 -23.05
C THR A 63 3.88 -0.93 -24.21
N GLY A 64 3.21 -1.17 -25.35
CA GLY A 64 3.77 -1.97 -26.46
C GLY A 64 5.07 -1.48 -27.11
N TRP A 65 5.50 -0.23 -26.88
CA TRP A 65 6.84 0.24 -27.30
C TRP A 65 7.97 -0.18 -26.32
N ALA A 66 7.59 -0.64 -25.13
CA ALA A 66 8.47 -1.11 -24.06
C ALA A 66 8.33 -2.62 -23.80
N GLU A 67 7.45 -3.31 -24.55
CA GLU A 67 7.50 -4.77 -24.71
C GLU A 67 8.75 -5.15 -25.50
#